data_AF-A0A961IHK2-F1
#
_entry.id   AF-A0A961IHK2-F1
#
_cell.length_a   1.000
_cell.length_b   1.000
_cell.length_c   1.000
_cell.angle_alpha   90.00
_cell.angle_beta   90.00
_cell.angle_gamma   90.00
#
_symmetry.space_group_name_H-M   'P 1'
#
loop_
_entity.id
_entity.type
_entity.pdbx_description
1 polymer ?
#
loop_
_entity_poly.entity_id
_entity_poly.type
_entity_poly.pdbx_seq_one_letter_code
_entity_poly.pdbx_strand_id
1 'polypeptide(L)'
;MNKRRRTIGLRLSAGLVYMSILMFPGCSSHSGVLFYRPPGTTTEVYKTHPEALQLTVYPESTPGIHTGAVVFIHGGGWQAKGSDLPLYWDWHARIQHAHLRAFSLEHRAAPAYRGHDLLEDTLDAVAYI
;
A
#
# COMPACT_ATOMS: atom_id res chain seq x y z
N MET A 1 72.70 21.43 -18.86
CA MET A 1 72.23 22.81 -18.70
C MET A 1 70.89 22.97 -19.44
N ASN A 2 69.81 23.23 -18.70
CA ASN A 2 68.57 23.93 -19.08
C ASN A 2 68.14 24.03 -20.57
N LYS A 3 66.96 23.48 -20.94
CA LYS A 3 65.65 24.20 -20.96
C LYS A 3 64.53 23.33 -21.58
N ARG A 4 63.38 23.40 -20.93
CA ARG A 4 62.08 22.81 -21.26
C ARG A 4 61.45 23.43 -22.53
N ARG A 5 60.56 22.68 -23.21
CA ARG A 5 59.24 23.07 -23.75
C ARG A 5 58.54 21.79 -24.25
N ARG A 6 57.73 21.12 -23.41
CA ARG A 6 56.25 21.17 -23.38
C ARG A 6 55.59 21.11 -24.77
N THR A 7 55.07 19.93 -25.09
CA THR A 7 53.96 19.75 -26.04
C THR A 7 52.84 19.02 -25.32
N ILE A 8 51.71 19.71 -25.19
CA ILE A 8 50.39 19.25 -24.75
C ILE A 8 49.88 18.36 -25.91
N GLY A 9 49.57 17.08 -25.74
CA GLY A 9 48.41 16.59 -25.02
C GLY A 9 47.23 16.44 -25.99
N LEU A 10 47.07 15.26 -26.59
CA LEU A 10 45.75 14.78 -27.02
C LEU A 10 45.75 13.24 -26.83
N ARG A 11 45.20 12.79 -25.69
CA ARG A 11 44.91 11.38 -25.45
C ARG A 11 43.54 11.07 -26.07
N LEU A 12 43.53 10.20 -27.07
CA LEU A 12 42.38 9.38 -27.43
C LEU A 12 42.73 7.96 -27.01
N SER A 13 42.11 7.50 -25.93
CA SER A 13 42.12 6.09 -25.57
C SER A 13 40.71 5.71 -25.18
N ALA A 14 40.13 4.85 -26.02
CA ALA A 14 38.81 4.29 -25.93
C ALA A 14 38.56 3.69 -24.54
N GLY A 15 37.64 4.29 -23.79
CA GLY A 15 37.02 3.67 -22.64
C GLY A 15 35.83 2.85 -23.11
N LEU A 16 35.96 1.54 -23.10
CA LEU A 16 34.86 0.60 -23.26
C LEU A 16 33.94 0.77 -22.05
N VAL A 17 32.82 1.50 -22.20
CA VAL A 17 31.82 1.63 -21.15
C VAL A 17 30.99 0.34 -21.14
N TYR A 18 31.27 -0.52 -20.17
CA TYR A 18 30.42 -1.67 -19.85
C TYR A 18 29.15 -1.14 -19.18
N MET A 19 28.15 -0.80 -19.99
CA MET A 19 26.81 -0.50 -19.51
C MET A 19 26.08 -1.82 -19.29
N SER A 20 26.26 -2.41 -18.11
CA SER A 20 25.41 -3.49 -17.63
C SER A 20 24.01 -2.91 -17.40
N ILE A 21 23.16 -2.99 -18.41
CA ILE A 21 21.71 -2.86 -18.23
C ILE A 21 21.31 -4.06 -17.37
N LEU A 22 21.21 -3.84 -16.06
CA LEU A 22 20.43 -4.69 -15.18
C LEU A 22 18.97 -4.55 -15.66
N MET A 23 18.60 -5.40 -16.62
CA MET A 23 17.20 -5.71 -16.85
C MET A 23 16.72 -6.43 -15.61
N PHE A 24 16.14 -5.67 -14.68
CA PHE A 24 15.27 -6.25 -13.67
C PHE A 24 14.17 -7.01 -14.43
N PRO A 25 14.08 -8.34 -14.28
CA PRO A 25 13.03 -9.08 -14.93
C PRO A 25 11.70 -8.57 -14.40
N GLY A 26 10.91 -8.04 -15.32
CA GLY A 26 9.45 -7.94 -15.24
C GLY A 26 8.91 -7.44 -13.92
N CYS A 27 8.60 -6.15 -13.88
CA CYS A 27 7.43 -5.69 -13.15
C CYS A 27 6.26 -6.57 -13.62
N SER A 28 5.86 -7.54 -12.80
CA SER A 28 4.74 -8.42 -13.12
C SER A 28 3.51 -7.54 -13.14
N SER A 29 3.09 -7.12 -14.33
CA SER A 29 1.85 -6.42 -14.56
C SER A 29 0.71 -7.40 -14.23
N HIS A 30 0.31 -7.43 -12.96
CA HIS A 30 -0.95 -8.04 -12.53
C HIS A 30 -2.07 -7.24 -13.16
N SER A 31 -2.44 -7.61 -14.38
CA SER A 31 -3.62 -7.12 -15.05
C SER A 31 -4.87 -7.58 -14.30
N GLY A 32 -5.59 -6.62 -13.71
CA GLY A 32 -7.06 -6.63 -13.78
C GLY A 32 -7.87 -6.95 -12.52
N VAL A 33 -7.27 -7.17 -11.35
CA VAL A 33 -8.06 -7.36 -10.11
C VAL A 33 -8.00 -6.10 -9.27
N LEU A 34 -9.06 -5.27 -9.35
CA LEU A 34 -9.19 -4.06 -8.54
C LEU A 34 -9.16 -4.38 -7.04
N PHE A 35 -9.73 -5.52 -6.65
CA PHE A 35 -9.86 -5.97 -5.26
C PHE A 35 -9.09 -7.26 -5.03
N TYR A 36 -7.82 -7.12 -4.64
CA TYR A 36 -6.98 -8.25 -4.23
C TYR A 36 -7.23 -8.56 -2.75
N ARG A 37 -7.60 -9.81 -2.45
CA ARG A 37 -7.65 -10.36 -1.09
C ARG A 37 -6.59 -11.47 -0.93
N PRO A 38 -5.56 -11.28 -0.11
CA PRO A 38 -4.67 -12.38 0.25
C PRO A 38 -5.45 -13.55 0.88
N PRO A 39 -5.02 -14.81 0.69
CA PRO A 39 -5.59 -15.95 1.39
C PRO A 39 -5.54 -15.75 2.91
N GLY A 40 -6.63 -16.06 3.62
CA GLY A 40 -6.75 -15.82 5.06
C GLY A 40 -7.32 -14.44 5.42
N THR A 41 -7.69 -13.62 4.44
CA THR A 41 -8.49 -12.41 4.67
C THR A 41 -9.87 -12.79 5.20
N THR A 42 -10.30 -12.17 6.30
CA THR A 42 -11.63 -12.34 6.89
C THR A 42 -12.39 -11.02 6.91
N THR A 43 -13.66 -11.07 7.29
CA THR A 43 -14.50 -9.89 7.46
C THR A 43 -15.21 -9.97 8.81
N GLU A 44 -15.21 -8.86 9.53
CA GLU A 44 -15.78 -8.75 10.87
C GLU A 44 -16.76 -7.57 10.93
N VAL A 45 -17.84 -7.71 11.70
CA VAL A 45 -18.84 -6.65 11.90
C VAL A 45 -18.46 -5.86 13.14
N TYR A 46 -18.18 -4.57 12.99
CA TYR A 46 -17.79 -3.71 14.11
C TYR A 46 -18.95 -2.85 14.64
N LYS A 47 -20.01 -2.67 13.84
CA LYS A 47 -21.20 -1.89 14.20
C LYS A 47 -22.43 -2.48 13.53
N THR A 48 -23.56 -2.53 14.25
CA THR A 48 -24.80 -3.15 13.77
C THR A 48 -25.95 -2.15 13.56
N HIS A 49 -25.83 -0.95 14.13
CA HIS A 49 -26.82 0.12 14.01
C HIS A 49 -26.14 1.44 13.62
N PRO A 50 -26.74 2.26 12.74
CA PRO A 50 -28.06 2.07 12.11
C PRO A 50 -28.08 1.02 11.00
N GLU A 51 -26.91 0.56 10.54
CA GLU A 51 -26.74 -0.58 9.63
C GLU A 51 -25.49 -1.39 10.00
N ALA A 52 -25.39 -2.61 9.49
CA ALA A 52 -24.23 -3.47 9.73
C ALA A 52 -23.02 -2.98 8.93
N LEU A 53 -22.02 -2.44 9.63
CA LEU A 53 -20.76 -2.02 9.06
C LEU A 53 -19.67 -3.04 9.39
N GLN A 54 -18.86 -3.31 8.37
CA GLN A 54 -17.86 -4.36 8.39
C GLN A 54 -16.46 -3.80 8.19
N LEU A 55 -15.47 -4.52 8.67
CA LEU A 55 -14.08 -4.31 8.33
C LEU A 55 -13.49 -5.59 7.75
N THR A 56 -12.65 -5.45 6.74
CA THR A 56 -11.83 -6.51 6.18
C THR A 56 -10.56 -6.61 7.01
N VAL A 57 -10.27 -7.80 7.55
CA VAL A 57 -9.06 -8.12 8.31
C VAL A 57 -8.10 -8.84 7.39
N TYR A 58 -6.94 -8.25 7.14
CA TYR A 58 -5.91 -8.87 6.32
C TYR A 58 -5.03 -9.82 7.15
N PRO A 59 -4.53 -10.92 6.56
CA PRO A 59 -3.74 -11.90 7.29
C PRO A 59 -2.43 -11.31 7.79
N GLU A 60 -1.94 -11.86 8.90
CA GLU A 60 -0.63 -11.53 9.48
C GLU A 60 0.49 -12.31 8.80
N SER A 61 1.68 -11.73 8.75
CA SER A 61 2.89 -12.43 8.31
C SER A 61 3.35 -13.45 9.33
N THR A 62 3.16 -13.14 10.61
CA THR A 62 3.54 -14.01 11.72
C THR A 62 2.55 -13.83 12.86
N PRO A 63 1.78 -14.88 13.20
CA PRO A 63 0.81 -14.85 14.28
C PRO A 63 1.37 -14.31 15.59
N GLY A 64 0.74 -13.28 16.14
CA GLY A 64 1.07 -12.72 17.45
C GLY A 64 2.31 -11.83 17.51
N ILE A 65 2.96 -11.53 16.39
CA ILE A 65 4.06 -10.55 16.32
C ILE A 65 3.57 -9.31 15.56
N HIS A 66 3.17 -8.28 16.31
CA HIS A 66 2.69 -7.01 15.75
C HIS A 66 3.37 -5.82 16.43
N THR A 67 3.84 -4.87 15.62
CA THR A 67 4.44 -3.62 16.08
C THR A 67 3.44 -2.46 16.05
N GLY A 68 2.29 -2.64 15.38
CA GLY A 68 1.24 -1.65 15.23
C GLY A 68 0.18 -2.09 14.23
N ALA A 69 -0.68 -1.14 13.84
CA ALA A 69 -1.77 -1.38 12.89
C ALA A 69 -1.85 -0.28 11.83
N VAL A 70 -2.34 -0.64 10.66
CA VAL A 70 -2.75 0.27 9.57
C VAL A 70 -4.24 0.07 9.33
N VAL A 71 -4.97 1.18 9.36
CA VAL A 71 -6.41 1.19 9.08
C VAL A 71 -6.62 1.97 7.79
N PHE A 72 -7.19 1.29 6.80
CA PHE A 72 -7.54 1.87 5.52
C PHE A 72 -8.99 2.32 5.50
N ILE A 73 -9.21 3.50 4.94
CA ILE A 73 -10.52 4.04 4.60
C ILE A 73 -10.54 4.16 3.08
N HIS A 74 -11.46 3.46 2.43
CA HIS A 74 -11.50 3.44 0.98
C HIS A 74 -11.88 4.81 0.39
N GLY A 75 -11.44 5.07 -0.84
CA GLY A 75 -11.86 6.23 -1.61
C GLY A 75 -13.30 6.11 -2.14
N GLY A 76 -13.66 6.92 -3.13
CA GLY A 76 -15.00 6.88 -3.74
C GLY A 76 -15.96 7.96 -3.23
N GLY A 77 -15.42 9.06 -2.70
CA GLY A 77 -16.17 10.28 -2.44
C GLY A 77 -17.31 10.11 -1.44
N TRP A 78 -17.13 9.24 -0.44
CA TRP A 78 -18.11 8.89 0.59
C TRP A 78 -19.35 8.13 0.10
N GLN A 79 -19.40 7.76 -1.17
CA GLN A 79 -20.56 7.11 -1.80
C GLN A 79 -20.33 5.62 -2.07
N ALA A 80 -19.07 5.20 -2.14
CA ALA A 80 -18.72 3.79 -2.30
C ALA A 80 -19.10 2.99 -1.04
N LYS A 81 -19.49 1.74 -1.28
CA LYS A 81 -19.79 0.72 -0.28
C LYS A 81 -18.80 -0.44 -0.42
N GLY A 82 -18.67 -1.22 0.63
CA GLY A 82 -17.73 -2.32 0.79
C GLY A 82 -16.50 -1.91 1.58
N SER A 83 -16.02 -2.80 2.45
CA SER A 83 -14.78 -2.62 3.20
C SER A 83 -13.51 -3.00 2.40
N ASP A 84 -13.63 -3.38 1.13
CA ASP A 84 -12.48 -3.78 0.32
C ASP A 84 -11.65 -2.58 -0.12
N LEU A 85 -10.34 -2.64 0.15
CA LEU A 85 -9.41 -1.66 -0.37
C LEU A 85 -9.01 -1.98 -1.82
N PRO A 86 -9.26 -1.06 -2.78
CA PRO A 86 -8.70 -1.18 -4.11
C PRO A 86 -7.17 -1.22 -4.06
N LEU A 87 -6.55 -2.08 -4.86
CA LEU A 87 -5.09 -2.14 -5.01
C LEU A 87 -4.33 -2.46 -3.71
N TYR A 88 -4.95 -3.19 -2.76
CA TYR A 88 -4.26 -3.62 -1.53
C TYR A 88 -2.95 -4.38 -1.79
N TRP A 89 -2.81 -5.02 -2.95
CA TRP A 89 -1.59 -5.71 -3.39
C TRP A 89 -0.33 -4.85 -3.25
N ASP A 90 -0.43 -3.55 -3.56
CA ASP A 90 0.70 -2.61 -3.54
C ASP A 90 1.24 -2.36 -2.13
N TRP A 91 0.40 -2.59 -1.11
CA TRP A 91 0.73 -2.38 0.29
C TRP A 91 1.13 -3.68 1.00
N HIS A 92 0.62 -4.81 0.51
CA HIS A 92 0.70 -6.10 1.19
C HIS A 92 2.12 -6.43 1.66
N ALA A 93 3.10 -6.46 0.76
CA ALA A 93 4.48 -6.83 1.12
C ALA A 93 5.11 -5.90 2.17
N ARG A 94 4.80 -4.60 2.13
CA ARG A 94 5.35 -3.59 3.05
C ARG A 94 4.76 -3.73 4.45
N ILE A 95 3.44 -3.94 4.54
CA ILE A 95 2.72 -4.19 5.79
C ILE A 95 3.29 -5.44 6.48
N GLN A 96 3.44 -6.52 5.73
CA GLN A 96 3.93 -7.81 6.24
C GLN A 96 5.37 -7.70 6.76
N HIS A 97 6.26 -7.02 6.03
CA HIS A 97 7.64 -6.78 6.42
C HIS A 97 7.75 -5.89 7.67
N ALA A 98 6.84 -4.93 7.84
CA ALA A 98 6.81 -4.06 9.00
C ALA A 98 6.16 -4.71 10.24
N HIS A 99 5.65 -5.95 10.12
CA HIS A 99 4.88 -6.62 11.17
C HIS A 99 3.68 -5.79 11.65
N LEU A 100 2.97 -5.17 10.71
CA LEU A 100 1.76 -4.40 10.99
C LEU A 100 0.53 -5.26 10.77
N ARG A 101 -0.47 -5.10 11.65
CA ARG A 101 -1.84 -5.53 11.36
C ARG A 101 -2.45 -4.59 10.34
N ALA A 102 -3.29 -5.11 9.46
CA ALA A 102 -3.97 -4.28 8.47
C ALA A 102 -5.45 -4.57 8.44
N PHE A 103 -6.22 -3.49 8.40
CA PHE A 103 -7.67 -3.49 8.37
C PHE A 103 -8.13 -2.51 7.31
N SER A 104 -9.23 -2.80 6.63
CA SER A 104 -9.93 -1.84 5.79
C SER A 104 -11.36 -1.75 6.26
N LEU A 105 -11.84 -0.55 6.59
CA LEU A 105 -13.17 -0.36 7.16
C LEU A 105 -14.17 0.10 6.11
N GLU A 106 -15.42 -0.29 6.32
CA GLU A 106 -16.57 0.32 5.66
C GLU A 106 -17.14 1.44 6.54
N HIS A 107 -17.80 2.42 5.93
CA HIS A 107 -18.56 3.45 6.61
C HIS A 107 -19.96 3.58 6.00
N ARG A 108 -20.88 4.29 6.68
CA ARG A 108 -22.17 4.68 6.08
C ARG A 108 -21.94 5.50 4.81
N ALA A 109 -22.81 5.37 3.81
CA ALA A 109 -22.60 6.08 2.53
C ALA A 109 -23.48 7.32 2.38
N ALA A 110 -22.90 8.34 1.75
CA ALA A 110 -23.63 9.45 1.17
C ALA A 110 -24.50 8.99 -0.01
N PRO A 111 -25.63 9.67 -0.29
CA PRO A 111 -26.09 10.90 0.35
C PRO A 111 -26.93 10.70 1.62
N ALA A 112 -27.27 9.45 1.99
CA ALA A 112 -28.15 9.13 3.11
C ALA A 112 -27.57 9.55 4.46
N TYR A 113 -26.25 9.46 4.60
CA TYR A 113 -25.50 9.94 5.76
C TYR A 113 -24.46 10.98 5.29
N ARG A 114 -24.13 11.95 6.13
CA ARG A 114 -23.23 13.05 5.75
C ARG A 114 -22.41 13.58 6.91
N GLY A 115 -21.28 14.22 6.58
CA GLY A 115 -20.49 14.95 7.56
C GLY A 115 -20.00 14.05 8.69
N HIS A 116 -20.38 14.38 9.93
CA HIS A 116 -19.91 13.71 11.13
C HIS A 116 -20.29 12.22 11.20
N ASP A 117 -21.43 11.82 10.62
CA ASP A 117 -21.87 10.41 10.63
C ASP A 117 -20.77 9.44 10.15
N LEU A 118 -20.11 9.77 9.03
CA LEU A 118 -19.10 8.92 8.41
C LEU A 118 -17.78 8.94 9.18
N LEU A 119 -17.48 10.07 9.82
CA LEU A 119 -16.31 10.19 10.70
C LEU A 119 -16.51 9.38 11.98
N GLU A 120 -17.70 9.42 12.58
CA GLU A 120 -18.04 8.62 13.75
C GLU A 120 -17.91 7.12 13.46
N ASP A 121 -18.36 6.66 12.30
CA ASP A 121 -18.18 5.25 11.91
C ASP A 121 -16.70 4.87 11.81
N THR A 122 -15.86 5.78 11.32
CA THR A 122 -14.40 5.58 11.25
C THR A 122 -13.80 5.48 12.66
N LEU A 123 -14.23 6.35 13.57
CA LEU A 123 -13.77 6.34 14.97
C LEU A 123 -14.23 5.07 15.70
N ASP A 124 -15.47 4.64 15.48
CA ASP A 124 -16.02 3.40 16.04
C ASP A 124 -15.24 2.18 15.56
N ALA A 125 -14.88 2.12 14.27
CA ALA A 125 -14.05 1.05 13.73
C ALA A 125 -12.64 1.03 14.35
N VAL A 126 -12.02 2.20 14.56
CA VAL A 126 -10.72 2.29 15.23
C VAL A 126 -10.81 1.88 16.70
N ALA A 127 -11.91 2.18 17.39
CA ALA A 127 -12.13 1.76 18.77
C ALA A 127 -12.42 0.25 18.90
N TYR A 128 -12.93 -0.39 17.85
CA TYR A 128 -13.14 -1.84 17.79
C TYR A 128 -11.82 -2.61 17.63
N ILE A 129 -10.87 -2.06 16.87
CA ILE A 129 -9.55 -2.65 16.58
C ILE A 129 -8.64 -2.59 17.81
#